data_AF-A0A4U1IU85-F1
#
_entry.id   AF-A0A4U1IU85-F1
#
_cell.length_a   1.000
_cell.length_b   1.000
_cell.length_c   1.000
_cell.angle_alpha   90.00
_cell.angle_beta   90.00
_cell.angle_gamma   90.00
#
_symmetry.space_group_name_H-M   'P 1'
#
loop_
_entity.id
_entity.type
_entity.pdbx_description
1 polymer ?
#
loop_
_entity_poly.entity_id
_entity_poly.type
_entity_poly.pdbx_seq_one_letter_code
_entity_poly.pdbx_strand_id
1 'polypeptide(L)'
;MSLGDKISTLVQSESERAAGPRRALLVASTALLVGLGLVGLRPSDPNDTNLIDLGMVLTLLALFLLIGAIHTYGRLGPDEGEKGSRGG
;
A
#
# COMPACT_ATOMS: atom_id res chain seq x y z
N MET A 1 6.37 22.23 -28.75
CA MET A 1 6.28 21.38 -27.54
C MET A 1 6.13 19.95 -28.01
N SER A 2 7.08 19.06 -27.69
CA SER A 2 7.21 17.75 -28.31
C SER A 2 6.20 16.74 -27.73
N LEU A 3 5.78 15.75 -28.52
CA LEU A 3 4.96 14.62 -28.03
C LEU A 3 5.65 13.90 -26.84
N GLY A 4 6.98 13.87 -26.83
CA GLY A 4 7.78 13.27 -25.76
C GLY A 4 7.60 13.99 -24.42
N ASP A 5 7.49 15.33 -24.43
CA ASP A 5 7.30 16.12 -23.21
C ASP A 5 5.93 15.83 -22.58
N LYS A 6 4.90 15.68 -23.41
CA LYS A 6 3.53 15.39 -22.97
C LYS A 6 3.39 13.98 -22.38
N ILE A 7 4.02 12.99 -23.01
CA ILE A 7 4.05 11.60 -22.51
C ILE A 7 4.80 11.54 -21.17
N SER A 8 5.94 12.22 -21.07
CA SER A 8 6.72 12.28 -19.83
C SER A 8 5.91 12.89 -18.69
N THR A 9 5.18 13.98 -18.93
CA THR A 9 4.32 14.60 -17.90
C THR A 9 3.10 13.76 -17.52
N LEU A 10 2.49 13.02 -18.45
CA LEU A 10 1.32 12.16 -18.16
C LEU A 10 1.71 10.97 -17.29
N VAL A 11 2.78 10.26 -17.66
CA VAL A 11 3.33 9.14 -16.87
C VAL A 11 3.77 9.61 -15.47
N GLN A 12 4.33 10.82 -15.39
CA GLN A 12 4.77 11.39 -14.12
C GLN A 12 3.57 11.76 -13.22
N SER A 13 2.48 12.29 -13.79
CA SER A 13 1.27 12.64 -13.01
C SER A 13 0.44 11.42 -12.56
N GLU A 14 0.37 10.37 -13.39
CA GLU A 14 -0.28 9.08 -13.07
C GLU A 14 0.48 8.37 -11.94
N SER A 15 1.82 8.44 -12.00
CA SER A 15 2.72 7.92 -10.96
C SER A 15 2.56 8.66 -9.63
N GLU A 16 2.49 9.98 -9.61
CA GLU A 16 2.43 10.76 -8.35
C GLU A 16 1.12 10.55 -7.57
N ARG A 17 -0.04 10.51 -8.26
CA ARG A 17 -1.35 10.28 -7.63
C ARG A 17 -1.45 8.88 -7.01
N ALA A 18 -0.85 7.88 -7.65
CA ALA A 18 -0.82 6.50 -7.16
C ALA A 18 0.38 6.21 -6.22
N ALA A 19 1.42 7.05 -6.19
CA ALA A 19 2.66 6.79 -5.45
C ALA A 19 2.46 6.71 -3.93
N GLY A 20 1.66 7.61 -3.36
CA GLY A 20 1.35 7.61 -1.93
C GLY A 20 0.66 6.32 -1.47
N PRO A 21 -0.49 5.96 -2.07
CA PRO A 21 -1.18 4.71 -1.76
C PRO A 21 -0.32 3.46 -2.03
N ARG A 22 0.48 3.43 -3.10
CA ARG A 22 1.40 2.30 -3.36
C ARG A 22 2.42 2.11 -2.24
N ARG A 23 3.02 3.20 -1.76
CA ARG A 23 3.98 3.16 -0.64
C ARG A 23 3.29 2.67 0.63
N ALA A 24 2.08 3.15 0.91
CA ALA A 24 1.30 2.70 2.06
C ALA A 24 1.00 1.20 1.99
N LEU A 25 0.61 0.69 0.81
CA LEU A 25 0.39 -0.75 0.59
C LEU A 25 1.66 -1.58 0.82
N LEU A 26 2.81 -1.13 0.30
CA LEU A 26 4.09 -1.83 0.49
C LEU A 26 4.48 -1.88 1.96
N VAL A 27 4.45 -0.73 2.65
CA VAL A 27 4.81 -0.63 4.07
C VAL A 27 3.88 -1.50 4.92
N ALA A 28 2.56 -1.40 4.71
CA ALA A 28 1.58 -2.19 5.45
C ALA A 28 1.74 -3.69 5.17
N SER A 29 2.03 -4.10 3.93
CA SER A 29 2.26 -5.52 3.61
C SER A 29 3.53 -6.06 4.29
N THR A 30 4.62 -5.28 4.31
CA THR A 30 5.83 -5.68 5.02
C THR A 30 5.59 -5.77 6.53
N ALA A 31 4.91 -4.78 7.12
CA ALA A 31 4.56 -4.79 8.54
C ALA A 31 3.67 -6.00 8.90
N LEU A 32 2.74 -6.38 8.01
CA LEU A 32 1.90 -7.56 8.18
C LEU A 32 2.72 -8.85 8.22
N LEU A 33 3.66 -9.02 7.30
CA LEU A 33 4.54 -10.19 7.25
C LEU A 33 5.43 -10.28 8.50
N VAL A 34 5.95 -9.14 8.96
CA VAL A 34 6.73 -9.09 10.20
C VAL A 34 5.85 -9.46 11.40
N GLY A 35 4.65 -8.88 11.52
CA GLY A 35 3.71 -9.20 12.60
C GLY A 35 3.35 -10.69 12.66
N LEU A 36 3.02 -11.28 11.51
CA LEU A 36 2.75 -12.72 11.39
C LEU A 36 3.98 -13.57 11.74
N GLY A 37 5.16 -13.14 11.32
CA GLY A 37 6.42 -13.76 11.69
C GLY A 37 6.59 -13.79 13.21
N LEU A 38 6.42 -12.64 13.88
CA LEU A 38 6.52 -12.53 15.33
C LEU A 38 5.51 -13.43 16.07
N VAL A 39 4.26 -13.50 15.60
CA VAL A 39 3.23 -14.41 16.18
C VAL A 39 3.61 -15.88 15.99
N GLY A 40 4.20 -16.22 14.84
CA GLY A 40 4.63 -17.58 14.52
C GLY A 40 5.91 -18.03 15.25
N LEU A 41 6.66 -17.11 15.86
CA LEU A 41 7.83 -17.45 16.66
C LEU A 41 7.38 -18.01 18.01
N ARG A 42 7.75 -19.27 18.26
CA ARG A 42 7.50 -19.91 19.56
C ARG A 42 8.45 -19.29 20.60
N PRO A 43 7.93 -18.75 21.72
CA PRO A 43 8.76 -18.27 22.82
C PRO A 43 9.62 -19.39 23.40
N SER A 44 10.84 -19.05 23.81
CA SER A 44 11.70 -19.99 24.54
C SER A 44 11.20 -20.21 25.97
N ASP A 45 10.59 -19.20 26.58
CA ASP A 45 9.84 -19.30 27.84
C ASP A 45 8.33 -19.24 27.53
N PRO A 46 7.54 -20.27 27.88
CA PRO A 46 6.10 -20.31 27.60
C PRO A 46 5.28 -19.22 28.32
N ASN A 47 5.83 -18.54 29.33
CA ASN A 47 5.17 -17.42 29.98
C ASN A 47 5.52 -16.05 29.35
N ASP A 48 6.50 -16.00 28.46
CA ASP A 48 6.89 -14.76 27.77
C ASP A 48 6.10 -14.60 26.47
N THR A 49 4.89 -14.07 26.60
CA THR A 49 3.97 -13.83 25.47
C THR A 49 4.15 -12.45 24.83
N ASN A 50 5.05 -11.61 25.35
CA ASN A 50 5.21 -10.22 24.91
C ASN A 50 5.47 -10.11 23.39
N LEU A 51 6.25 -11.05 22.84
CA LEU A 51 6.57 -11.15 21.42
C LEU A 51 5.33 -11.48 20.57
N ILE A 52 4.47 -12.36 21.07
CA ILE A 52 3.21 -12.75 20.42
C ILE A 52 2.22 -11.58 20.46
N ASP A 53 2.09 -10.93 21.62
CA ASP A 53 1.19 -9.78 21.81
C ASP A 53 1.60 -8.61 20.91
N LEU A 54 2.90 -8.31 20.85
CA LEU A 54 3.45 -7.31 19.93
C LEU A 54 3.20 -7.69 18.47
N GLY A 55 3.42 -8.95 18.10
CA GLY A 55 3.14 -9.47 16.77
C GLY A 55 1.67 -9.33 16.38
N MET A 56 0.74 -9.63 17.30
CA MET A 56 -0.70 -9.47 17.11
C MET A 56 -1.07 -8.01 16.88
N VAL A 57 -0.60 -7.10 17.74
CA VAL A 57 -0.88 -5.66 17.61
C VAL A 57 -0.35 -5.14 16.27
N LEU A 58 0.87 -5.50 15.89
CA LEU A 58 1.46 -5.11 14.62
C LEU A 58 0.66 -5.64 13.42
N THR A 59 0.21 -6.89 13.49
CA THR A 59 -0.61 -7.54 12.45
C THR A 59 -1.95 -6.81 12.28
N LEU A 60 -2.64 -6.50 13.38
CA LEU A 60 -3.92 -5.77 13.35
C LEU A 60 -3.76 -4.36 12.81
N LEU A 61 -2.71 -3.64 13.22
CA LEU A 61 -2.41 -2.31 12.72
C LEU A 61 -2.10 -2.33 11.21
N ALA A 62 -1.30 -3.30 10.76
CA ALA A 62 -0.97 -3.48 9.36
C ALA A 62 -2.21 -3.78 8.51
N LEU A 63 -3.11 -4.63 8.99
CA LEU A 63 -4.41 -4.91 8.34
C LEU A 63 -5.26 -3.65 8.22
N PHE A 64 -5.38 -2.86 9.29
CA PHE A 64 -6.13 -1.60 9.27
C PHE A 64 -5.60 -0.62 8.22
N LEU A 65 -4.27 -0.46 8.15
CA LEU A 65 -3.62 0.38 7.16
C LEU A 65 -3.82 -0.14 5.73
N LEU A 66 -3.71 -1.45 5.52
CA LEU A 66 -3.97 -2.09 4.23
C LEU A 66 -5.40 -1.85 3.74
N ILE A 67 -6.39 -2.06 4.62
CA ILE A 67 -7.79 -1.82 4.29
C ILE A 67 -8.01 -0.34 3.95
N GLY A 68 -7.46 0.58 4.74
CA GLY A 68 -7.55 2.02 4.48
C GLY A 68 -6.87 2.42 3.16
N ALA A 69 -5.69 1.86 2.88
CA ALA A 69 -4.96 2.11 1.63
C ALA A 69 -5.70 1.56 0.41
N ILE A 70 -6.27 0.35 0.50
CA ILE A 70 -7.10 -0.23 -0.58
C ILE A 70 -8.36 0.59 -0.78
N HIS A 71 -9.04 0.98 0.30
CA HIS A 71 -10.27 1.76 0.22
C HIS A 71 -10.03 3.14 -0.40
N THR A 72 -8.96 3.82 -0.02
CA THR A 72 -8.58 5.12 -0.61
C THR A 72 -8.11 4.98 -2.05
N TYR A 73 -7.30 3.96 -2.35
CA TYR A 73 -6.84 3.68 -3.71
C TYR A 73 -7.99 3.31 -4.66
N GLY A 74 -8.91 2.45 -4.23
CA GLY A 74 -10.09 2.06 -5.01
C GLY A 74 -11.09 3.21 -5.21
N ARG A 75 -11.03 4.26 -4.39
CA ARG A 75 -11.85 5.48 -4.54
C ARG A 75 -11.22 6.52 -5.48
N LEU A 76 -9.96 6.34 -5.85
CA LEU A 76 -9.37 7.04 -6.99
C LEU A 76 -10.00 6.38 -8.23
N GLY A 77 -11.15 6.91 -8.67
CA GLY A 77 -11.83 6.43 -9.88
C GLY A 77 -10.89 6.42 -11.11
N PRO A 78 -11.27 5.72 -12.19
CA PRO A 78 -10.43 5.61 -13.39
C PRO A 78 -9.99 6.99 -13.87
N ASP A 79 -8.69 7.12 -14.13
CA ASP A 79 -8.12 8.40 -14.56
C ASP A 79 -8.85 8.91 -15.80
N GLU A 80 -9.41 10.11 -15.70
CA GLU A 80 -10.16 10.75 -16.80
C GLU A 80 -9.27 11.04 -18.03
N GLY A 81 -7.97 10.71 -17.98
CA GLY A 81 -7.00 10.83 -19.07
C GLY A 81 -7.23 9.86 -20.24
N GLU A 82 -7.95 8.75 -20.05
CA GLU A 82 -8.16 7.78 -21.15
C GLU A 82 -9.37 8.12 -22.05
N LYS A 83 -10.29 8.97 -21.59
CA LYS A 83 -11.52 9.30 -22.36
C LYS A 83 -11.34 10.37 -23.43
N GLY A 84 -10.20 11.08 -23.47
CA GLY A 84 -9.98 12.21 -24.37
C GLY A 84 -9.28 11.91 -25.71
N SER A 85 -8.75 10.70 -25.94
CA SER A 85 -7.86 10.44 -27.09
C SER A 85 -8.48 9.63 -28.24
N ARG A 86 -9.81 9.48 -28.29
CA ARG A 86 -10.51 8.73 -29.35
C ARG A 86 -11.58 9.50 -30.12
N GLY A 87 -11.67 10.82 -29.96
CA GLY A 87 -12.58 11.66 -30.74
C GLY A 87 -11.95 13.02 -31.04
N GLY A 88 -11.42 13.16 -32.26
CA GLY A 88 -10.83 14.40 -32.79
C GLY A 88 -10.19 14.14 -34.13
#